data_AF-A0AAW1ZK99-F1
#
_entry.id   AF-A0AAW1ZK99-F1
#
_cell.length_a   1.000
_cell.length_b   1.000
_cell.length_c   1.000
_cell.angle_alpha   90.00
_cell.angle_beta   90.00
_cell.angle_gamma   90.00
#
_symmetry.space_group_name_H-M   'P 1'
#
loop_
_entity.id
_entity.type
_entity.pdbx_description
1 polymer ?
#
loop_
_entity_poly.entity_id
_entity_poly.type
_entity_poly.pdbx_seq_one_letter_code
_entity_poly.pdbx_strand_id
1 'polypeptide(L)'
;MHSQRLSEPPLTAWVILKLSGEVSSAHCACMAGVAESCTHVGALLFKVEATVRCRENATVTERPAYWMLPSNIKKVYPEVGHKINYTSAAATRKSLNSLLDGETHTRPALRTCCTKTTPQPPTPEEMAKFYSDLYNTGTRSAILSVLPHYSEDFKDPIQPIRDFKFLTSVCNASLDGSDFLTLQQHCQTIISTADVSEVQATQIE
;
A
#
# COMPACT_ATOMS: atom_id res chain seq x y z
N MET A 1 -8.07 13.95 -4.22
CA MET A 1 -6.72 13.99 -4.82
C MET A 1 -6.77 14.89 -6.05
N HIS A 2 -5.84 15.83 -6.18
CA HIS A 2 -5.72 16.61 -7.41
C HIS A 2 -5.28 15.67 -8.55
N SER A 3 -5.85 15.87 -9.73
CA SER A 3 -5.53 15.08 -10.92
C SER A 3 -4.07 15.33 -11.30
N GLN A 4 -3.16 14.38 -11.02
CA GLN A 4 -1.77 14.48 -11.48
C GLN A 4 -1.68 14.14 -12.97
N ARG A 5 -2.26 15.00 -13.81
CA ARG A 5 -2.09 14.91 -15.26
C ARG A 5 -0.65 15.27 -15.59
N LEU A 6 0.05 14.38 -16.29
CA LEU A 6 1.44 14.60 -16.74
C LEU A 6 1.60 15.83 -17.64
N SER A 7 0.50 16.31 -18.24
CA SER A 7 0.45 17.50 -19.07
C SER A 7 0.35 18.81 -18.28
N GLU A 8 0.01 18.76 -16.99
CA GLU A 8 -0.13 19.94 -16.15
C GLU A 8 1.20 20.26 -15.44
N PRO A 9 1.54 21.55 -15.27
CA PRO A 9 2.75 21.93 -14.56
C PRO A 9 2.72 21.42 -13.11
N PRO A 10 3.84 20.92 -12.57
CA PRO A 10 3.90 20.46 -11.20
C PRO A 10 3.48 21.55 -10.21
N LEU A 11 2.70 21.16 -9.21
CA LEU A 11 2.34 22.04 -8.12
C LEU A 11 3.59 22.42 -7.32
N THR A 12 3.73 23.71 -7.03
CA THR A 12 4.77 24.24 -6.16
C THR A 12 4.31 24.18 -4.72
N ALA A 13 4.99 23.35 -3.92
CA ALA A 13 4.85 23.30 -2.47
C ALA A 13 6.17 23.73 -1.81
N TRP A 14 6.08 24.49 -0.73
CA TRP A 14 7.22 24.89 0.07
C TRP A 14 6.88 24.81 1.56
N VAL A 15 7.92 24.65 2.37
CA VAL A 15 7.85 24.60 3.84
C VAL A 15 8.98 25.46 4.41
N ILE A 16 8.69 26.18 5.48
CA ILE A 16 9.68 26.90 6.29
C ILE A 16 9.87 26.09 7.57
N LEU A 17 11.09 25.60 7.77
CA LEU A 17 11.45 24.77 8.91
C LEU A 17 12.45 25.51 9.81
N LYS A 18 12.30 25.34 11.12
CA LYS A 18 13.34 25.71 12.08
C LYS A 18 14.40 24.60 12.16
N LEU A 19 15.58 24.95 12.67
CA LEU A 19 16.66 23.98 12.94
C LEU A 19 16.23 22.85 13.91
N SER A 20 15.22 23.10 14.76
CA SER A 20 14.64 22.09 15.66
C SER A 20 13.78 21.04 14.95
N GLY A 21 13.48 21.21 13.65
CA GLY A 21 12.52 20.38 12.91
C GLY A 21 11.07 20.86 13.00
N GLU A 22 10.81 21.93 13.75
CA GLU A 22 9.48 22.55 13.84
C GLU A 22 9.10 23.23 12.51
N VAL A 23 7.88 22.99 12.03
CA VAL A 23 7.32 23.64 10.83
C VAL A 23 6.80 25.02 11.22
N SER A 24 7.40 26.08 10.68
CA SER A 24 6.98 27.46 10.92
C SER A 24 5.83 27.89 10.01
N SER A 25 5.83 27.43 8.76
CA SER A 25 4.78 27.71 7.76
C SER A 25 4.94 26.75 6.59
N ALA A 26 3.85 26.50 5.87
CA ALA A 26 3.84 25.70 4.66
C ALA A 26 2.79 26.23 3.70
N HIS A 27 3.04 26.05 2.40
CA HIS A 27 2.07 26.43 1.38
C HIS A 27 2.20 25.53 0.16
N CYS A 28 1.10 25.39 -0.56
CA CYS A 28 1.07 24.73 -1.85
C CYS A 28 0.11 25.46 -2.78
N ALA A 29 0.48 25.65 -4.05
CA ALA A 29 -0.36 26.30 -5.05
C ALA A 29 -1.63 25.52 -5.44
N CYS A 30 -1.90 24.37 -4.81
CA CYS A 30 -3.14 23.63 -5.03
C CYS A 30 -4.34 24.30 -4.34
N MET A 31 -5.54 24.01 -4.81
CA MET A 31 -6.79 24.58 -4.26
C MET A 31 -6.92 24.40 -2.74
N ALA A 32 -6.51 23.23 -2.21
CA ALA A 32 -6.50 22.97 -0.76
C ALA A 32 -5.35 23.64 -0.01
N GLY A 33 -4.27 24.04 -0.71
CA GLY A 33 -3.10 24.67 -0.11
C GLY A 33 -3.28 26.15 0.20
N VAL A 34 -4.42 26.74 -0.19
CA VAL A 34 -4.89 28.05 0.30
C VAL A 34 -5.11 28.01 1.82
N ALA A 35 -5.49 26.86 2.36
CA ALA A 35 -5.63 26.65 3.81
C ALA A 35 -4.30 26.26 4.50
N GLU A 36 -3.15 26.36 3.82
CA GLU A 36 -1.79 26.01 4.29
C GLU A 36 -1.57 24.52 4.63
N SER A 37 -2.63 23.75 4.86
CA SER A 37 -2.60 22.31 5.11
C SER A 37 -3.22 21.53 3.95
N CYS A 38 -2.39 20.91 3.12
CA CYS A 38 -2.85 19.98 2.09
C CYS A 38 -2.01 18.69 2.06
N THR A 39 -2.53 17.65 1.41
CA THR A 39 -1.81 16.38 1.28
C THR A 39 -0.47 16.51 0.56
N HIS A 40 -0.30 17.52 -0.32
CA HIS A 40 0.98 17.79 -0.97
C HIS A 40 2.03 18.34 0.01
N VAL A 41 1.63 19.22 0.94
CA VAL A 41 2.50 19.69 2.03
C VAL A 41 2.91 18.51 2.93
N GLY A 42 1.95 17.66 3.29
CA GLY A 42 2.24 16.43 4.04
C GLY A 42 3.24 15.52 3.32
N ALA A 43 3.04 15.27 2.03
CA ALA A 43 3.96 14.48 1.21
C ALA A 43 5.37 15.09 1.14
N LEU A 44 5.48 16.42 1.05
CA LEU A 44 6.76 17.12 1.08
C LEU A 44 7.47 16.92 2.43
N LEU A 45 6.76 17.05 3.55
CA LEU A 45 7.31 16.81 4.89
C LEU A 45 7.77 15.35 5.07
N PHE A 46 6.98 14.37 4.62
CA PHE A 46 7.40 12.96 4.61
C PHE A 46 8.65 12.73 3.76
N LYS A 47 8.78 13.40 2.62
CA LYS A 47 9.97 13.31 1.78
C LYS A 47 11.20 13.87 2.49
N VAL A 48 11.07 14.99 3.18
CA VAL A 48 12.15 15.60 3.98
C VAL A 48 12.57 14.64 5.10
N GLU A 49 11.63 14.13 5.89
CA GLU A 49 11.90 13.14 6.94
C GLU A 49 12.65 11.93 6.38
N ALA A 50 12.13 11.33 5.32
CA ALA A 50 12.73 10.13 4.74
C ALA A 50 14.14 10.42 4.21
N THR A 51 14.37 11.61 3.66
CA THR A 51 15.70 12.01 3.18
C THR A 51 16.69 12.17 4.33
N VAL A 52 16.28 12.76 5.46
CA VAL A 52 17.11 12.87 6.66
C VAL A 52 17.41 11.50 7.24
N ARG A 53 16.38 10.66 7.41
CA ARG A 53 16.51 9.29 7.92
C ARG A 53 17.41 8.42 7.05
N CYS A 54 17.33 8.54 5.73
CA CYS A 54 18.21 7.84 4.80
C CYS A 54 19.64 8.41 4.81
N ARG A 55 19.83 9.73 4.99
CA ARG A 55 21.17 10.31 5.14
C ARG A 55 21.91 9.78 6.37
N GLU A 56 21.20 9.61 7.48
CA GLU A 56 21.77 9.12 8.73
C GLU A 56 22.04 7.61 8.70
N ASN A 57 21.31 6.87 7.85
CA ASN A 57 21.43 5.43 7.70
C ASN A 57 21.79 5.08 6.25
N ALA A 58 23.08 4.87 5.97
CA ALA A 58 23.52 4.37 4.68
C ALA A 58 22.74 3.11 4.31
N THR A 59 21.80 3.24 3.38
CA THR A 59 20.94 2.15 2.94
C THR A 59 21.80 1.10 2.23
N VAL A 60 21.33 -0.15 2.20
CA VAL A 60 22.03 -1.26 1.52
C VAL A 60 22.34 -0.94 0.04
N THR A 61 21.57 -0.02 -0.55
CA THR A 61 21.74 0.48 -1.93
C THR A 61 22.68 1.68 -2.07
N GLU A 62 22.97 2.43 -1.00
CA GLU A 62 23.91 3.57 -1.00
C GLU A 62 25.36 3.14 -0.80
N ARG A 63 25.58 1.98 -0.18
CA ARG A 63 26.91 1.36 -0.17
C ARG A 63 27.13 0.67 -1.53
N PRO A 64 28.34 0.75 -2.13
CA PRO A 64 28.69 -0.08 -3.27
C PRO A 64 28.29 -1.52 -2.96
N ALA A 65 27.56 -2.17 -3.88
CA ALA A 65 26.96 -3.47 -3.65
C ALA A 65 27.98 -4.43 -3.02
N TYR A 66 27.82 -4.74 -1.73
CA TYR A 66 28.69 -5.67 -1.02
C TYR A 66 28.38 -7.13 -1.37
N TRP A 67 27.41 -7.35 -2.27
CA TRP A 67 27.36 -8.52 -3.14
C TRP A 67 28.59 -8.54 -4.05
N MET A 68 29.77 -8.56 -3.43
CA MET A 68 31.02 -8.82 -4.10
C MET A 68 30.80 -10.15 -4.77
N LEU A 69 30.91 -10.14 -6.10
CA LEU A 69 30.92 -11.38 -6.84
C LEU A 69 32.01 -12.24 -6.21
N PRO A 70 31.74 -13.54 -5.95
CA PRO A 70 32.78 -14.48 -5.59
C PRO A 70 34.00 -14.24 -6.49
N SER A 71 35.22 -14.32 -5.97
CA SER A 71 36.44 -13.92 -6.69
C SER A 71 36.65 -14.65 -8.03
N ASN A 72 35.96 -15.77 -8.25
CA ASN A 72 35.92 -16.53 -9.50
C ASN A 72 34.88 -16.04 -10.52
N ILE A 73 34.00 -15.09 -10.19
CA ILE A 73 32.95 -14.57 -11.08
C ILE A 73 33.25 -13.10 -11.38
N LYS A 74 33.60 -12.79 -12.65
CA LYS A 74 33.93 -11.43 -13.08
C LYS A 74 32.71 -10.59 -13.50
N LYS A 75 31.62 -11.25 -13.90
CA LYS A 75 30.39 -10.62 -14.40
C LYS A 75 29.21 -11.56 -14.28
N VAL A 76 28.07 -11.06 -13.81
CA VAL A 76 26.77 -11.77 -13.82
C VAL A 76 25.92 -11.17 -14.94
N TYR A 77 25.36 -12.01 -15.80
CA TYR A 77 24.43 -11.60 -16.85
C TYR A 77 22.99 -11.80 -16.38
N PRO A 78 22.05 -10.91 -16.73
CA PRO A 78 20.64 -11.12 -16.45
C PRO A 78 20.12 -12.32 -17.26
N GLU A 79 19.23 -13.11 -16.66
CA GLU A 79 18.65 -14.31 -17.26
C GLU A 79 17.16 -14.39 -16.90
N VAL A 80 16.35 -15.05 -17.73
CA VAL A 80 14.91 -15.20 -17.48
C VAL A 80 14.70 -16.09 -16.25
N GLY A 81 13.81 -15.70 -15.32
CA GLY A 81 13.65 -16.36 -14.01
C GLY A 81 13.58 -17.89 -14.05
N HIS A 82 12.79 -18.47 -14.97
CA HIS A 82 12.68 -19.93 -15.09
C HIS A 82 13.95 -20.63 -15.60
N LYS A 83 14.89 -19.90 -16.20
CA LYS A 83 16.20 -20.40 -16.63
C LYS A 83 17.29 -20.24 -15.56
N ILE A 84 17.02 -19.49 -14.49
CA ILE A 84 17.96 -19.32 -13.39
C ILE A 84 17.99 -20.61 -12.56
N ASN A 85 19.19 -21.10 -12.28
CA ASN A 85 19.39 -22.22 -11.38
C ASN A 85 19.39 -21.75 -9.91
N TYR A 86 18.27 -21.96 -9.21
CA TYR A 86 18.13 -21.62 -7.79
C TYR A 86 18.62 -22.72 -6.83
N THR A 87 19.43 -23.68 -7.30
CA THR A 87 20.00 -24.70 -6.43
C THR A 87 20.90 -24.05 -5.40
N SER A 88 20.64 -24.30 -4.12
CA SER A 88 21.42 -23.71 -3.03
C SER A 88 22.88 -24.19 -3.07
N ALA A 89 23.80 -23.36 -2.57
CA ALA A 89 25.22 -23.72 -2.50
C ALA A 89 25.46 -25.04 -1.74
N ALA A 90 24.68 -25.27 -0.67
CA ALA A 90 24.73 -26.51 0.11
C ALA A 90 24.30 -27.74 -0.70
N ALA A 91 23.21 -27.64 -1.48
CA ALA A 91 22.75 -28.72 -2.35
C ALA A 91 23.75 -29.00 -3.48
N THR A 92 24.33 -27.96 -4.08
CA THR A 92 25.39 -28.08 -5.09
C THR A 92 26.62 -28.78 -4.52
N ARG A 93 27.07 -28.41 -3.31
CA ARG A 93 28.21 -29.05 -2.63
C ARG A 93 27.93 -30.52 -2.35
N LYS A 94 26.74 -30.86 -1.86
CA LYS A 94 26.35 -32.25 -1.60
C LYS A 94 26.37 -33.09 -2.87
N SER A 95 25.84 -32.56 -3.98
CA SER A 95 25.85 -33.24 -5.27
C SER A 95 27.28 -33.43 -5.81
N LEU A 96 28.17 -32.46 -5.64
CA LEU A 96 29.56 -32.58 -6.06
C LEU A 96 30.32 -33.62 -5.24
N ASN A 97 30.11 -33.67 -3.92
CA ASN A 97 30.73 -34.68 -3.06
C ASN A 97 30.30 -36.10 -3.45
N SER A 98 28.99 -36.34 -3.61
CA SER A 98 28.46 -37.66 -4.03
C SER A 98 29.03 -38.11 -5.40
N LEU A 99 29.27 -37.17 -6.33
CA LEU A 99 29.96 -37.47 -7.60
C LEU A 99 31.43 -37.87 -7.43
N LEU A 100 32.14 -37.28 -6.47
CA LEU A 100 33.52 -37.64 -6.15
C LEU A 100 33.61 -39.01 -5.48
N ASP A 101 32.57 -39.37 -4.71
CA ASP A 101 32.45 -40.66 -4.03
C ASP A 101 32.03 -41.81 -4.98
N GLY A 102 31.88 -41.53 -6.28
CA GLY A 102 31.56 -42.54 -7.31
C GLY A 102 30.09 -42.94 -7.35
N GLU A 103 29.21 -42.25 -6.63
CA GLU A 103 27.77 -42.47 -6.69
C GLU A 103 27.20 -41.83 -7.97
N THR A 104 26.84 -42.66 -8.95
CA THR A 104 26.15 -42.23 -10.19
C THR A 104 24.67 -41.98 -9.93
N HIS A 105 24.32 -41.20 -8.91
CA HIS A 105 22.96 -40.69 -8.81
C HIS A 105 22.78 -39.63 -9.91
N THR A 106 21.81 -39.87 -10.79
CA THR A 106 21.29 -38.87 -11.71
C THR A 106 21.14 -37.56 -10.96
N ARG A 107 21.88 -36.53 -11.40
CA ARG A 107 21.78 -35.18 -10.83
C ARG A 107 20.29 -34.91 -10.61
N PRO A 108 19.84 -34.53 -9.40
CA PRO A 108 18.45 -34.17 -9.22
C PRO A 108 18.18 -33.11 -10.29
N ALA A 109 17.32 -33.48 -11.25
CA ALA A 109 17.00 -32.59 -12.35
C ALA A 109 16.62 -31.24 -11.75
N LEU A 110 17.04 -30.17 -12.42
CA LEU A 110 16.66 -28.79 -12.10
C LEU A 110 15.22 -28.82 -11.57
N ARG A 111 14.99 -28.55 -10.27
CA ARG A 111 13.59 -28.45 -9.77
C ARG A 111 12.85 -27.29 -10.43
N THR A 112 13.56 -26.44 -11.17
CA THR A 112 13.04 -25.38 -12.03
C THR A 112 12.66 -25.82 -13.44
N CYS A 113 12.97 -27.05 -13.86
CA CYS A 113 12.33 -27.59 -15.05
C CYS A 113 10.90 -27.97 -14.65
N CYS A 114 10.00 -26.98 -14.67
CA CYS A 114 8.61 -27.27 -14.99
C CYS A 114 8.67 -28.20 -16.19
N THR A 115 8.24 -29.44 -15.99
CA THR A 115 7.78 -30.25 -17.10
C THR A 115 6.91 -29.35 -17.96
N LYS A 116 7.04 -29.40 -19.29
CA LYS A 116 6.20 -28.66 -20.24
C LYS A 116 4.72 -29.10 -20.18
N THR A 117 4.23 -29.52 -19.03
CA THR A 117 2.83 -29.40 -18.68
C THR A 117 2.54 -27.91 -18.63
N THR A 118 2.10 -27.36 -19.75
CA THR A 118 1.24 -26.17 -19.73
C THR A 118 0.15 -26.48 -18.72
N PRO A 119 0.12 -25.86 -17.52
CA PRO A 119 -0.95 -26.12 -16.58
C PRO A 119 -2.23 -25.73 -17.32
N GLN A 120 -3.14 -26.69 -17.49
CA GLN A 120 -4.45 -26.34 -18.01
C GLN A 120 -5.06 -25.34 -17.02
N PRO A 121 -5.64 -24.24 -17.50
CA PRO A 121 -6.34 -23.33 -16.63
C PRO A 121 -7.41 -24.12 -15.87
N PRO A 122 -7.55 -23.89 -14.56
CA PRO A 122 -8.49 -24.64 -13.75
C PRO A 122 -9.90 -24.45 -14.30
N THR A 123 -10.68 -25.52 -14.29
CA THR A 123 -12.07 -25.45 -14.73
C THR A 123 -12.89 -24.61 -13.76
N PRO A 124 -14.03 -24.04 -14.18
CA PRO A 124 -14.91 -23.29 -13.28
C PRO A 124 -15.36 -24.12 -12.06
N GLU A 125 -15.48 -25.44 -12.23
CA GLU A 125 -15.84 -26.39 -11.19
C GLU A 125 -14.71 -26.57 -10.15
N GLU A 126 -13.46 -26.66 -10.62
CA GLU A 126 -12.28 -26.72 -9.74
C GLU A 126 -12.12 -25.42 -8.94
N MET A 127 -12.39 -24.28 -9.58
CA MET A 127 -12.39 -22.98 -8.91
C MET A 127 -13.51 -22.86 -7.87
N ALA A 128 -14.72 -23.31 -8.19
CA ALA A 128 -15.84 -23.31 -7.24
C ALA A 128 -15.54 -24.19 -6.02
N LYS A 129 -14.96 -25.37 -6.24
CA LYS A 129 -14.53 -26.25 -5.15
C LYS A 129 -13.45 -25.57 -4.29
N PHE A 130 -12.44 -24.97 -4.91
CA PHE A 130 -11.40 -24.25 -4.19
C PHE A 130 -11.96 -23.12 -3.31
N TYR A 131 -12.88 -22.30 -3.82
CA TYR A 131 -13.50 -21.24 -3.02
C TYR A 131 -14.36 -21.79 -1.88
N SER A 132 -15.08 -22.90 -2.11
CA SER A 132 -15.81 -23.58 -1.03
C SER A 132 -14.88 -24.11 0.05
N ASP A 133 -13.77 -24.75 -0.33
CA ASP A 133 -12.78 -25.26 0.62
C ASP A 133 -12.17 -24.11 1.41
N LEU A 134 -11.87 -22.98 0.75
CA LEU A 134 -11.34 -21.77 1.39
C LEU A 134 -12.33 -21.19 2.41
N TYR A 135 -13.61 -21.11 2.05
CA TYR A 135 -14.67 -20.63 2.93
C TYR A 135 -14.84 -21.54 4.16
N ASN A 136 -14.80 -22.85 3.96
CA ASN A 136 -14.93 -23.85 5.01
C ASN A 136 -13.77 -23.83 6.03
N THR A 137 -12.64 -23.19 5.71
CA THR A 137 -11.55 -23.00 6.69
C THR A 137 -11.89 -22.03 7.81
N GLY A 138 -12.97 -21.25 7.68
CA GLY A 138 -13.36 -20.20 8.62
C GLY A 138 -12.44 -18.97 8.61
N THR A 139 -11.41 -18.95 7.75
CA THR A 139 -10.53 -17.79 7.59
C THR A 139 -11.15 -16.78 6.63
N ARG A 140 -11.19 -15.51 7.03
CA ARG A 140 -11.70 -14.40 6.20
C ARG A 140 -10.71 -14.01 5.11
N SER A 141 -10.55 -14.87 4.11
CA SER A 141 -9.66 -14.59 2.98
C SER A 141 -10.18 -13.42 2.14
N ALA A 142 -9.28 -12.49 1.79
CA ALA A 142 -9.61 -11.29 1.03
C ALA A 142 -10.24 -11.59 -0.34
N ILE A 143 -9.94 -12.75 -0.94
CA ILE A 143 -10.54 -13.12 -2.23
C ILE A 143 -12.05 -13.40 -2.13
N LEU A 144 -12.53 -13.82 -0.96
CA LEU A 144 -13.96 -14.14 -0.75
C LEU A 144 -14.81 -12.88 -0.61
N SER A 145 -14.23 -11.71 -0.30
CA SER A 145 -14.96 -10.45 -0.14
C SER A 145 -15.50 -9.89 -1.47
N VAL A 146 -14.90 -10.29 -2.59
CA VAL A 146 -15.29 -9.84 -3.93
C VAL A 146 -16.12 -10.86 -4.69
N LEU A 147 -16.27 -12.08 -4.16
CA LEU A 147 -17.02 -13.14 -4.83
C LEU A 147 -18.50 -13.09 -4.44
N PRO A 148 -19.42 -13.14 -5.43
CA PRO A 148 -20.84 -13.31 -5.16
C PRO A 148 -21.06 -14.56 -4.29
N HIS A 149 -22.00 -14.48 -3.35
CA HIS A 149 -22.36 -15.51 -2.35
C HIS A 149 -21.44 -15.64 -1.13
N TYR A 150 -20.18 -15.20 -1.19
CA TYR A 150 -19.26 -15.24 -0.04
C TYR A 150 -19.05 -13.86 0.61
N SER A 151 -19.27 -12.79 -0.15
CA SER A 151 -19.05 -11.41 0.29
C SER A 151 -20.00 -10.93 1.38
N GLU A 152 -21.13 -11.62 1.60
CA GLU A 152 -22.10 -11.29 2.64
C GLU A 152 -21.49 -11.33 4.05
N ASP A 153 -20.57 -12.27 4.31
CA ASP A 153 -19.89 -12.40 5.61
C ASP A 153 -18.85 -11.30 5.87
N PHE A 154 -18.53 -10.52 4.83
CA PHE A 154 -17.62 -9.38 4.88
C PHE A 154 -18.39 -8.06 4.95
N LYS A 155 -19.72 -8.09 4.93
CA LYS A 155 -20.52 -6.92 5.25
C LYS A 155 -20.44 -6.68 6.74
N ASP A 156 -20.08 -5.47 7.12
CA ASP A 156 -20.23 -5.01 8.48
C ASP A 156 -21.72 -5.15 8.86
N PRO A 157 -22.10 -5.80 9.98
CA PRO A 157 -23.48 -5.80 10.46
C PRO A 157 -23.95 -4.36 10.52
N ILE A 158 -24.83 -4.00 9.59
CA ILE A 158 -25.34 -2.66 9.33
C ILE A 158 -25.46 -1.91 10.65
N GLN A 159 -24.45 -1.08 10.99
CA GLN A 159 -24.74 0.04 11.86
C GLN A 159 -25.76 0.83 11.06
N PRO A 160 -26.97 1.11 11.60
CA PRO A 160 -27.96 1.87 10.87
C PRO A 160 -27.26 3.14 10.41
N ILE A 161 -27.02 3.22 9.10
CA ILE A 161 -26.45 4.39 8.46
C ILE A 161 -27.45 5.47 8.79
N ARG A 162 -27.19 6.26 9.83
CA ARG A 162 -27.89 7.52 10.00
C ARG A 162 -27.61 8.24 8.70
N ASP A 163 -28.65 8.57 7.96
CA ASP A 163 -28.56 9.37 6.74
C ASP A 163 -27.49 10.43 6.97
N PHE A 164 -26.31 10.23 6.38
CA PHE A 164 -25.25 11.20 6.50
C PHE A 164 -25.76 12.39 5.71
N LYS A 165 -26.25 13.40 6.43
CA LYS A 165 -26.61 14.68 5.84
C LYS A 165 -25.38 15.17 5.10
N PHE A 166 -25.38 15.06 3.78
CA PHE A 166 -24.29 15.55 2.93
C PHE A 166 -24.00 17.00 3.31
N LEU A 167 -22.73 17.43 3.24
CA LEU A 167 -22.37 18.82 3.55
C LEU A 167 -23.18 19.84 2.72
N THR A 168 -23.63 19.44 1.53
CA THR A 168 -24.54 20.23 0.69
C THR A 168 -25.93 20.44 1.31
N SER A 169 -26.42 19.51 2.13
CA SER A 169 -27.68 19.64 2.89
C SER A 169 -27.56 20.51 4.16
N VAL A 170 -26.33 20.84 4.56
CA VAL A 170 -26.03 21.75 5.67
C VAL A 170 -26.08 23.21 5.20
N CYS A 171 -25.84 23.46 3.91
CA CYS A 171 -25.92 24.79 3.33
C CYS A 171 -27.39 25.25 3.26
N ASN A 172 -27.71 26.31 4.00
CA ASN A 172 -29.04 26.91 3.97
C ASN A 172 -29.02 28.18 3.13
N ALA A 173 -29.49 28.09 1.88
CA ALA A 173 -29.57 29.21 0.94
C ALA A 173 -30.43 30.39 1.43
N SER A 174 -31.27 30.19 2.46
CA SER A 174 -32.04 31.29 3.08
C SER A 174 -31.21 32.18 4.00
N LEU A 175 -29.99 31.77 4.35
CA LEU A 175 -29.06 32.55 5.17
C LEU A 175 -28.05 33.35 4.33
N ASP A 176 -28.11 33.26 3.00
CA ASP A 176 -27.25 34.03 2.11
C ASP A 176 -27.49 35.54 2.31
N GLY A 177 -26.42 36.26 2.66
CA GLY A 177 -26.48 37.70 2.96
C GLY A 177 -26.86 38.07 4.40
N SER A 178 -26.96 37.10 5.31
CA SER A 178 -27.20 37.35 6.74
C SER A 178 -25.97 37.92 7.46
N ASP A 179 -26.20 38.59 8.60
CA ASP A 179 -25.13 39.08 9.46
C ASP A 179 -24.27 37.94 10.03
N PHE A 180 -22.99 38.24 10.29
CA PHE A 180 -21.99 37.30 10.77
C PHE A 180 -22.39 36.62 12.08
N LEU A 181 -23.01 37.34 13.03
CA LEU A 181 -23.44 36.76 14.31
C LEU A 181 -24.50 35.67 14.13
N THR A 182 -25.44 35.89 13.20
CA THR A 182 -26.51 34.94 12.88
C THR A 182 -25.94 33.68 12.22
N LEU A 183 -24.99 33.85 11.28
CA LEU A 183 -24.29 32.73 10.64
C LEU A 183 -23.46 31.94 11.65
N GLN A 184 -22.77 32.62 12.56
CA GLN A 184 -21.95 31.98 13.59
C GLN A 184 -22.81 31.11 14.53
N GLN A 185 -23.95 31.62 14.99
CA GLN A 185 -24.87 30.85 15.83
C GLN A 185 -25.44 29.62 15.11
N HIS A 186 -25.73 29.75 13.81
CA HIS A 186 -26.20 28.64 12.99
C HIS A 186 -25.13 27.55 12.86
N CYS A 187 -23.88 27.92 12.54
CA CYS A 187 -22.75 26.99 12.47
C CYS A 187 -22.49 26.28 13.80
N GLN A 188 -22.57 27.01 14.92
CA GLN A 188 -22.37 26.42 16.25
C GLN A 188 -23.43 25.34 16.56
N THR A 189 -24.66 25.58 16.14
CA THR A 189 -25.78 24.63 16.29
C THR A 189 -25.53 23.35 15.48
N ILE A 190 -25.07 23.50 14.23
CA ILE A 190 -24.73 22.36 13.37
C ILE A 190 -23.57 21.54 13.97
N ILE A 191 -22.52 22.20 14.43
CA ILE A 191 -21.36 21.54 15.07
C ILE A 191 -21.79 20.73 16.28
N SER A 192 -22.65 21.29 17.15
CA SER A 192 -23.16 20.56 18.32
C SER A 192 -24.05 19.36 17.96
N THR A 193 -24.69 19.39 16.79
CA THR A 193 -25.54 18.30 16.30
C THR A 193 -24.72 17.19 15.62
N ALA A 194 -23.56 17.56 15.06
CA ALA A 194 -22.64 16.67 14.37
C ALA A 194 -21.59 16.04 15.31
N ASP A 195 -21.63 16.37 16.61
CA ASP A 195 -20.70 15.87 17.61
C ASP A 195 -20.81 14.34 17.74
N VAL A 196 -19.68 13.66 17.62
CA VAL A 196 -19.60 12.20 17.64
C VAL A 196 -19.16 11.79 19.05
N SER A 197 -19.99 10.99 19.73
CA SER A 197 -19.65 10.56 21.09
C SER A 197 -18.45 9.62 21.12
N GLU A 198 -17.71 9.58 22.24
CA GLU A 198 -16.55 8.69 22.41
C GLU A 198 -16.88 7.21 22.13
N VAL A 199 -18.11 6.79 22.47
CA VAL A 199 -18.59 5.43 22.20
C VAL A 199 -18.71 5.15 20.70
N GLN A 200 -19.11 6.15 19.91
CA GLN A 200 -19.21 6.04 18.46
C GLN A 200 -17.83 6.07 17.79
N ALA A 201 -16.88 6.85 18.32
CA ALA A 201 -15.50 6.87 17.82
C ALA A 201 -14.81 5.52 18.00
N THR A 202 -15.05 4.85 19.13
CA THR A 202 -14.46 3.53 19.45
C THR A 202 -15.00 2.40 18.55
N GLN A 203 -16.16 2.58 17.91
CA GLN A 203 -16.73 1.58 16.98
C GLN A 203 -16.16 1.66 15.56
N ILE A 204 -15.37 2.69 15.26
CA ILE A 204 -14.79 2.92 13.92
C ILE A 204 -13.33 2.41 13.85
N GLU A 205 -12.68 2.16 14.99
CA GLU A 205 -11.36 1.52 15.10
C GLU A 205 -11.44 -0.01 15.10
#